data_AF-H0QT75-F1
#
_entry.id   AF-H0QT75-F1
#
_cell.length_a   1.000
_cell.length_b   1.000
_cell.length_c   1.000
_cell.angle_alpha   90.00
_cell.angle_beta   90.00
_cell.angle_gamma   90.00
#
_symmetry.space_group_name_H-M   'P 1'
#
loop_
_entity.id
_entity.type
_entity.pdbx_description
1 polymer ?
#
loop_
_entity_poly.entity_id
_entity_poly.type
_entity_poly.pdbx_seq_one_letter_code
_entity_poly.pdbx_strand_id
1 'polypeptide(L)'
;MQRAWWHAARMVSTVVVRTTAQSVRGSMSKNGRNRNKRKGPAGPGRSAARGSSPASLSSFRAGRAVDSLAPAFVRWFDDGTPGAAATALECLAVIESVMGRYMDRVAAADLTRLDPVILADALAADLASPAVDEEDDRGEFVIAAVHGFVDFLGDTDRWSGSTEQLADVIDLLNGLLGEADDFSLVDVPVVSDDDALQVFSELPLVQRTTALLQWIGDAKPVTATGALRTKDIEAAAACFGLTVRGGPKQAGAPQAGKGRSEQPVPTVRSMYEVPLLAQAWEALARTELIKISPTKAVPSPASAVFQAGNTSDRLEELVFFVDQFLAASVLGYDPEQPWEVLVAATVASILLAASSEDPPRTDSVLDPRTGASPEERATVESLKAAAMHQLEALAEQGILTIDTHFRVPPALVRCVANTYGDATVLEDLGLLDIPDLDLDSEDA
;
A
#
# COMPACT_ATOMS: atom_id res chain seq x y z
N MET A 1 27.53 11.64 -13.77
CA MET A 1 26.61 11.67 -12.62
C MET A 1 25.31 10.92 -12.91
N GLN A 2 24.22 11.47 -13.48
CA GLN A 2 22.92 10.76 -13.58
C GLN A 2 22.93 9.26 -14.01
N ARG A 3 23.77 8.84 -14.97
CA ARG A 3 23.92 7.40 -15.33
C ARG A 3 24.55 6.52 -14.23
N ALA A 4 25.55 7.02 -13.51
CA ALA A 4 26.14 6.32 -12.36
C ALA A 4 25.14 6.18 -11.20
N TRP A 5 24.27 7.18 -11.04
CA TRP A 5 23.23 7.22 -10.04
C TRP A 5 22.08 6.25 -10.36
N TRP A 6 21.69 6.16 -11.63
CA TRP A 6 20.69 5.20 -12.11
C TRP A 6 21.16 3.73 -11.95
N HIS A 7 22.45 3.46 -12.12
CA HIS A 7 23.02 2.12 -11.88
C HIS A 7 23.06 1.72 -10.40
N ALA A 8 23.14 2.67 -9.46
CA ALA A 8 23.12 2.40 -8.02
C ALA A 8 21.71 2.04 -7.52
N ALA A 9 20.67 2.73 -8.01
CA ALA A 9 19.25 2.41 -7.71
C ALA A 9 18.90 0.97 -8.13
N ARG A 10 19.38 0.56 -9.32
CA ARG A 10 19.25 -0.81 -9.84
C ARG A 10 19.91 -1.87 -8.94
N MET A 11 20.91 -1.51 -8.12
CA MET A 11 21.56 -2.46 -7.20
C MET A 11 20.65 -2.89 -6.05
N VAL A 12 19.86 -1.98 -5.50
CA VAL A 12 18.98 -2.25 -4.35
C VAL A 12 17.75 -3.06 -4.80
N SER A 13 17.13 -2.68 -5.92
CA SER A 13 15.97 -3.38 -6.48
C SER A 13 16.30 -4.84 -6.88
N THR A 14 17.52 -5.13 -7.37
CA THR A 14 17.93 -6.51 -7.72
C THR A 14 18.10 -7.44 -6.50
N VAL A 15 18.46 -6.89 -5.32
CA VAL A 15 18.66 -7.70 -4.09
C VAL A 15 17.30 -8.07 -3.48
N VAL A 16 16.35 -7.13 -3.42
CA VAL A 16 15.00 -7.37 -2.89
C VAL A 16 14.21 -8.37 -3.76
N VAL A 17 14.29 -8.25 -5.09
CA VAL A 17 13.62 -9.18 -6.01
C VAL A 17 14.19 -10.60 -5.94
N ARG A 18 15.51 -10.76 -5.67
CA ARG A 18 16.13 -12.09 -5.57
C ARG A 18 15.79 -12.83 -4.28
N THR A 19 15.63 -12.13 -3.15
CA THR A 19 15.23 -12.76 -1.88
C THR A 19 13.78 -13.24 -1.94
N THR A 20 12.91 -12.48 -2.59
CA THR A 20 11.47 -12.81 -2.72
C THR A 20 11.20 -13.92 -3.76
N ALA A 21 12.00 -14.00 -4.83
CA ALA A 21 11.80 -14.98 -5.91
C ALA A 21 12.24 -16.43 -5.61
N GLN A 22 12.76 -16.74 -4.40
CA GLN A 22 13.35 -18.06 -4.11
C GLN A 22 12.34 -19.10 -3.54
N SER A 23 11.06 -18.74 -3.36
CA SER A 23 10.04 -19.62 -2.74
C SER A 23 9.09 -20.35 -3.71
N VAL A 24 9.20 -20.19 -5.04
CA VAL A 24 8.34 -20.94 -5.98
C VAL A 24 9.14 -21.53 -7.14
N ARG A 25 9.55 -22.79 -7.00
CA ARG A 25 9.94 -23.64 -8.14
C ARG A 25 9.38 -25.05 -7.99
N GLY A 26 8.37 -25.36 -8.80
CA GLY A 26 7.87 -26.71 -8.99
C GLY A 26 7.22 -26.91 -10.36
N SER A 27 7.90 -27.71 -11.20
CA SER A 27 7.35 -28.55 -12.27
C SER A 27 7.08 -27.95 -13.68
N MET A 28 7.95 -28.35 -14.60
CA MET A 28 7.81 -28.32 -16.06
C MET A 28 6.58 -29.09 -16.58
N SER A 29 6.00 -28.64 -17.70
CA SER A 29 5.57 -29.57 -18.76
C SER A 29 5.54 -28.87 -20.13
N LYS A 30 6.13 -29.54 -21.12
CA LYS A 30 6.23 -29.15 -22.53
C LYS A 30 5.12 -29.80 -23.35
N ASN A 31 4.54 -29.06 -24.30
CA ASN A 31 4.06 -29.52 -25.62
C ASN A 31 3.40 -28.30 -26.30
N GLY A 32 3.43 -28.06 -27.61
CA GLY A 32 3.82 -28.84 -28.77
C GLY A 32 3.10 -28.22 -29.98
N ARG A 33 3.87 -27.85 -31.01
CA ARG A 33 3.46 -27.27 -32.31
C ARG A 33 2.20 -27.94 -32.91
N ASN A 34 1.33 -27.20 -33.63
CA ASN A 34 1.34 -27.17 -35.11
C ASN A 34 0.24 -26.31 -35.79
N ARG A 35 0.69 -25.69 -36.89
CA ARG A 35 0.02 -25.25 -38.14
C ARG A 35 -1.36 -25.85 -38.48
N ASN A 36 -2.24 -25.01 -39.05
CA ASN A 36 -2.53 -25.11 -40.49
C ASN A 36 -3.25 -23.91 -41.14
N LYS A 37 -2.75 -23.57 -42.34
CA LYS A 37 -3.34 -22.71 -43.38
C LYS A 37 -4.57 -23.37 -44.01
N ARG A 38 -5.57 -22.59 -44.43
CA ARG A 38 -6.17 -22.69 -45.78
C ARG A 38 -6.98 -21.46 -46.18
N LYS A 39 -7.13 -21.32 -47.51
CA LYS A 39 -7.32 -20.13 -48.34
C LYS A 39 -8.70 -20.20 -49.03
N GLY A 40 -9.52 -19.15 -48.91
CA GLY A 40 -10.58 -18.59 -49.80
C GLY A 40 -11.65 -19.48 -50.47
N PRO A 41 -12.58 -18.92 -51.30
CA PRO A 41 -12.86 -17.50 -51.60
C PRO A 41 -14.35 -17.05 -51.65
N ALA A 42 -14.54 -15.73 -51.60
CA ALA A 42 -15.52 -14.82 -52.24
C ALA A 42 -17.02 -15.18 -52.46
N GLY A 43 -17.90 -14.27 -52.00
CA GLY A 43 -19.26 -14.07 -52.52
C GLY A 43 -19.93 -12.82 -51.88
N PRO A 44 -20.56 -11.89 -52.66
CA PRO A 44 -20.92 -10.56 -52.19
C PRO A 44 -22.39 -10.40 -51.75
N GLY A 45 -22.61 -9.47 -50.82
CA GLY A 45 -23.81 -8.62 -50.76
C GLY A 45 -25.00 -9.11 -49.91
N ARG A 46 -25.32 -8.35 -48.85
CA ARG A 46 -26.60 -7.63 -48.64
C ARG A 46 -26.78 -7.25 -47.17
N SER A 47 -27.09 -5.97 -46.95
CA SER A 47 -27.71 -5.47 -45.73
C SER A 47 -29.03 -6.19 -45.44
N ALA A 48 -29.18 -6.73 -44.24
CA ALA A 48 -30.49 -6.99 -43.63
C ALA A 48 -30.35 -7.22 -42.12
N ALA A 49 -31.12 -6.42 -41.37
CA ALA A 49 -31.70 -6.68 -40.06
C ALA A 49 -30.76 -7.05 -38.89
N ARG A 50 -30.77 -6.19 -37.87
CA ARG A 50 -30.57 -6.57 -36.46
C ARG A 50 -31.51 -7.73 -36.14
N GLY A 51 -31.02 -8.96 -36.30
CA GLY A 51 -31.67 -10.15 -35.80
C GLY A 51 -31.56 -10.12 -34.29
N SER A 52 -32.67 -9.89 -33.61
CA SER A 52 -32.80 -10.25 -32.19
C SER A 52 -32.63 -11.76 -32.14
N SER A 53 -31.44 -12.21 -31.73
CA SER A 53 -31.20 -13.63 -31.51
C SER A 53 -32.23 -14.12 -30.51
N PRO A 54 -32.85 -15.31 -30.71
CA PRO A 54 -33.80 -15.84 -29.76
C PRO A 54 -33.13 -15.89 -28.38
N ALA A 55 -33.70 -15.17 -27.40
CA ALA A 55 -33.19 -15.13 -26.05
C ALA A 55 -32.97 -16.56 -25.54
N SER A 56 -31.75 -16.86 -25.08
CA SER A 56 -31.45 -18.19 -24.55
C SER A 56 -32.35 -18.46 -23.35
N LEU A 57 -32.79 -19.72 -23.19
CA LEU A 57 -33.58 -20.11 -22.01
C LEU A 57 -32.85 -19.77 -20.69
N SER A 58 -31.52 -19.74 -20.72
CA SER A 58 -30.66 -19.37 -19.60
C SER A 58 -30.74 -17.88 -19.28
N SER A 59 -30.70 -17.00 -20.28
CA SER A 59 -30.91 -15.55 -20.09
C SER A 59 -32.29 -15.27 -19.48
N PHE A 60 -33.34 -15.95 -19.94
CA PHE A 60 -34.68 -15.80 -19.34
C PHE A 60 -34.75 -16.28 -17.88
N ARG A 61 -34.03 -17.35 -17.53
CA ARG A 61 -33.94 -17.86 -16.15
C ARG A 61 -33.14 -16.91 -15.26
N ALA A 62 -32.04 -16.36 -15.78
CA ALA A 62 -31.23 -15.37 -15.08
C ALA A 62 -32.05 -14.11 -14.78
N GLY A 63 -32.75 -13.55 -15.78
CA GLY A 63 -33.64 -12.40 -15.58
C GLY A 63 -34.68 -12.64 -14.50
N ARG A 64 -35.40 -13.78 -14.55
CA ARG A 64 -36.37 -14.17 -13.51
C ARG A 64 -35.75 -14.27 -12.11
N ALA A 65 -34.54 -14.79 -12.01
CA ALA A 65 -33.85 -14.96 -10.73
C ALA A 65 -33.35 -13.60 -10.18
N VAL A 66 -32.74 -12.76 -11.02
CA VAL A 66 -32.30 -11.40 -10.67
C VAL A 66 -33.50 -10.52 -10.30
N ASP A 67 -34.58 -10.55 -11.08
CA ASP A 67 -35.82 -9.81 -10.81
C ASP A 67 -36.40 -10.11 -9.43
N SER A 68 -36.26 -11.34 -8.96
CA SER A 68 -36.75 -11.75 -7.64
C SER A 68 -35.95 -11.13 -6.48
N LEU A 69 -34.69 -10.76 -6.72
CA LEU A 69 -33.78 -10.14 -5.75
C LEU A 69 -33.69 -8.61 -5.89
N ALA A 70 -34.06 -8.07 -7.06
CA ALA A 70 -33.90 -6.66 -7.41
C ALA A 70 -34.44 -5.67 -6.35
N PRO A 71 -35.65 -5.82 -5.77
CA PRO A 71 -36.12 -4.88 -4.76
C PRO A 71 -35.28 -4.86 -3.48
N ALA A 72 -34.69 -6.01 -3.10
CA ALA A 72 -33.83 -6.11 -1.94
C ALA A 72 -32.43 -5.55 -2.23
N PHE A 73 -31.89 -5.82 -3.43
CA PHE A 73 -30.63 -5.27 -3.89
C PHE A 73 -30.66 -3.75 -3.98
N VAL A 74 -31.68 -3.16 -4.64
CA VAL A 74 -31.83 -1.70 -4.74
C VAL A 74 -31.90 -1.03 -3.37
N ARG A 75 -32.59 -1.66 -2.40
CA ARG A 75 -32.67 -1.13 -1.04
C ARG A 75 -31.36 -1.27 -0.26
N TRP A 76 -30.58 -2.32 -0.50
CA TRP A 76 -29.26 -2.50 0.11
C TRP A 76 -28.23 -1.53 -0.49
N PHE A 77 -28.31 -1.29 -1.79
CA PHE A 77 -27.42 -0.38 -2.53
C PHE A 77 -27.73 1.11 -2.26
N ASP A 78 -28.97 1.44 -1.89
CA ASP A 78 -29.39 2.81 -1.59
C ASP A 78 -28.83 3.29 -0.24
N ASP A 79 -27.71 3.99 -0.29
CA ASP A 79 -27.03 4.65 0.83
C ASP A 79 -27.64 6.03 1.19
N GLY A 80 -28.71 6.44 0.50
CA GLY A 80 -29.34 7.75 0.63
C GLY A 80 -28.77 8.82 -0.30
N THR A 81 -27.79 8.48 -1.14
CA THR A 81 -27.20 9.39 -2.12
C THR A 81 -28.14 9.58 -3.33
N PRO A 82 -28.37 10.82 -3.81
CA PRO A 82 -29.18 11.05 -5.01
C PRO A 82 -28.63 10.29 -6.22
N GLY A 83 -29.41 9.33 -6.74
CA GLY A 83 -29.05 8.53 -7.92
C GLY A 83 -28.67 7.08 -7.62
N ALA A 84 -28.44 6.69 -6.36
CA ALA A 84 -28.04 5.34 -5.98
C ALA A 84 -29.00 4.26 -6.52
N ALA A 85 -30.32 4.50 -6.43
CA ALA A 85 -31.31 3.57 -6.96
C ALA A 85 -31.26 3.41 -8.50
N ALA A 86 -30.85 4.45 -9.25
CA ALA A 86 -30.69 4.36 -10.69
C ALA A 86 -29.44 3.55 -11.05
N THR A 87 -28.32 3.80 -10.36
CA THR A 87 -27.08 3.03 -10.48
C THR A 87 -27.30 1.56 -10.13
N ALA A 88 -28.05 1.26 -9.08
CA ALA A 88 -28.39 -0.12 -8.72
C ALA A 88 -29.12 -0.88 -9.85
N LEU A 89 -30.00 -0.20 -10.60
CA LEU A 89 -30.68 -0.79 -11.75
C LEU A 89 -29.75 -1.03 -12.94
N GLU A 90 -28.76 -0.14 -13.14
CA GLU A 90 -27.72 -0.34 -14.16
C GLU A 90 -26.83 -1.55 -13.81
N CYS A 91 -26.42 -1.68 -12.54
CA CYS A 91 -25.72 -2.86 -12.05
C CYS A 91 -26.53 -4.13 -12.26
N LEU A 92 -27.84 -4.13 -11.93
CA LEU A 92 -28.71 -5.31 -12.12
C LEU A 92 -28.81 -5.76 -13.57
N ALA A 93 -28.86 -4.83 -14.53
CA ALA A 93 -28.87 -5.17 -15.95
C ALA A 93 -27.56 -5.87 -16.38
N VAL A 94 -26.42 -5.45 -15.82
CA VAL A 94 -25.12 -6.08 -16.05
C VAL A 94 -25.04 -7.46 -15.39
N ILE A 95 -25.47 -7.56 -14.13
CA ILE A 95 -25.54 -8.82 -13.38
C ILE A 95 -26.40 -9.83 -14.14
N GLU A 96 -27.57 -9.43 -14.66
CA GLU A 96 -28.43 -10.31 -15.46
C GLU A 96 -27.69 -10.90 -16.68
N SER A 97 -26.91 -10.07 -17.39
CA SER A 97 -26.12 -10.49 -18.54
C SER A 97 -25.03 -11.51 -18.17
N VAL A 98 -24.28 -11.26 -17.09
CA VAL A 98 -23.25 -12.20 -16.57
C VAL A 98 -23.91 -13.50 -16.11
N MET A 99 -24.98 -13.41 -15.34
CA MET A 99 -25.69 -14.57 -14.80
C MET A 99 -26.37 -15.40 -15.89
N GLY A 100 -26.80 -14.79 -17.00
CA GLY A 100 -27.28 -15.51 -18.17
C GLY A 100 -26.20 -16.45 -18.75
N ARG A 101 -24.96 -15.95 -18.87
CA ARG A 101 -23.80 -16.74 -19.35
C ARG A 101 -23.30 -17.76 -18.34
N TYR A 102 -23.42 -17.47 -17.05
CA TYR A 102 -23.15 -18.43 -15.99
C TYR A 102 -24.14 -19.60 -16.06
N MET A 103 -25.45 -19.32 -16.19
CA MET A 103 -26.50 -20.33 -16.31
C MET A 103 -26.46 -21.12 -17.62
N ASP A 104 -25.79 -20.65 -18.67
CA ASP A 104 -25.54 -21.46 -19.87
C ASP A 104 -24.60 -22.65 -19.57
N ARG A 105 -23.80 -22.56 -18.49
CA ARG A 105 -22.83 -23.59 -18.08
C ARG A 105 -23.30 -24.41 -16.87
N VAL A 106 -24.29 -23.91 -16.12
CA VAL A 106 -24.83 -24.55 -14.92
C VAL A 106 -26.30 -24.93 -15.11
N ALA A 107 -26.65 -26.19 -14.88
CA ALA A 107 -28.03 -26.66 -15.01
C ALA A 107 -28.97 -26.13 -13.90
N ALA A 108 -28.40 -25.73 -12.75
CA ALA A 108 -29.13 -25.17 -11.62
C ALA A 108 -29.42 -23.68 -11.81
N ALA A 109 -30.66 -23.27 -11.54
CA ALA A 109 -31.12 -21.88 -11.62
C ALA A 109 -31.02 -21.18 -10.26
N ASP A 110 -29.85 -21.27 -9.61
CA ASP A 110 -29.62 -20.66 -8.30
C ASP A 110 -28.50 -19.62 -8.40
N LEU A 111 -28.83 -18.38 -8.06
CA LEU A 111 -27.89 -17.24 -8.03
C LEU A 111 -27.33 -16.98 -6.63
N THR A 112 -27.78 -17.73 -5.63
CA THR A 112 -27.29 -17.61 -4.26
C THR A 112 -26.10 -18.53 -3.97
N ARG A 113 -25.68 -19.32 -4.95
CA ARG A 113 -24.52 -20.21 -4.88
C ARG A 113 -23.76 -20.19 -6.19
N LEU A 114 -22.66 -19.45 -6.20
CA LEU A 114 -21.82 -19.27 -7.39
C LEU A 114 -20.57 -20.15 -7.30
N ASP A 115 -20.29 -20.91 -8.35
CA ASP A 115 -19.03 -21.61 -8.53
C ASP A 115 -17.99 -20.64 -9.10
N PRO A 116 -16.85 -20.42 -8.43
CA PRO A 116 -15.88 -19.41 -8.83
C PRO A 116 -15.30 -19.68 -10.23
N VAL A 117 -15.04 -20.94 -10.59
CA VAL A 117 -14.47 -21.28 -11.90
C VAL A 117 -15.46 -20.95 -13.02
N ILE A 118 -16.73 -21.30 -12.84
CA ILE A 118 -17.76 -21.03 -13.84
C ILE A 118 -18.09 -19.53 -13.92
N LEU A 119 -18.02 -18.81 -12.80
CA LEU A 119 -18.18 -17.37 -12.75
C LEU A 119 -17.04 -16.65 -13.51
N ALA A 120 -15.78 -17.05 -13.29
CA ALA A 120 -14.63 -16.54 -14.02
C ALA A 120 -14.80 -16.70 -15.54
N ASP A 121 -15.24 -17.87 -15.99
CA ASP A 121 -15.54 -18.16 -17.39
C ASP A 121 -16.70 -17.32 -17.96
N ALA A 122 -17.67 -16.93 -17.13
CA ALA A 122 -18.77 -16.06 -17.52
C ALA A 122 -18.30 -14.61 -17.69
N LEU A 123 -17.42 -14.13 -16.82
CA LEU A 123 -16.83 -12.79 -16.82
C LEU A 123 -15.78 -12.60 -17.93
N ALA A 124 -15.00 -13.63 -18.24
CA ALA A 124 -13.95 -13.58 -19.26
C ALA A 124 -14.45 -13.11 -20.64
N ALA A 125 -15.73 -13.31 -20.96
CA ALA A 125 -16.32 -12.84 -22.21
C ALA A 125 -16.48 -11.32 -22.30
N ASP A 126 -16.71 -10.63 -21.17
CA ASP A 126 -16.74 -9.16 -21.13
C ASP A 126 -15.32 -8.59 -21.11
N LEU A 127 -14.42 -9.23 -20.38
CA LEU A 127 -13.02 -8.81 -20.26
C LEU A 127 -12.22 -8.99 -21.55
N ALA A 128 -12.58 -9.98 -22.38
CA ALA A 128 -11.96 -10.20 -23.69
C ALA A 128 -12.51 -9.27 -24.78
N SER A 129 -13.51 -8.44 -24.48
CA SER A 129 -14.01 -7.45 -25.45
C SER A 129 -12.93 -6.38 -25.64
N PRO A 130 -12.46 -6.13 -26.88
CA PRO A 130 -11.49 -5.07 -27.11
C PRO A 130 -12.11 -3.73 -26.70
N ALA A 131 -11.45 -3.03 -25.78
CA ALA A 131 -11.77 -1.66 -25.44
C ALA A 131 -11.85 -0.85 -26.73
N VAL A 132 -12.99 -0.22 -26.98
CA VAL A 132 -13.18 0.55 -28.22
C VAL A 132 -12.41 1.87 -28.14
N ASP A 133 -12.16 2.36 -26.92
CA ASP A 133 -11.38 3.55 -26.55
C ASP A 133 -10.55 3.27 -25.27
N GLU A 134 -9.47 4.02 -25.02
CA GLU A 134 -8.59 3.87 -23.84
C GLU A 134 -9.31 4.17 -22.49
N GLU A 135 -10.52 4.74 -22.53
CA GLU A 135 -11.38 5.04 -21.36
C GLU A 135 -12.55 4.03 -21.20
N ASP A 136 -12.52 2.88 -21.88
CA ASP A 136 -13.60 1.88 -21.80
C ASP A 136 -13.49 1.04 -20.51
N ASP A 137 -13.85 1.64 -19.37
CA ASP A 137 -13.89 1.02 -18.02
C ASP A 137 -15.02 -0.02 -17.87
N ARG A 138 -15.59 -0.49 -18.98
CA ARG A 138 -16.72 -1.42 -18.98
C ARG A 138 -16.39 -2.74 -18.30
N GLY A 139 -15.17 -3.26 -18.47
CA GLY A 139 -14.73 -4.50 -17.83
C GLY A 139 -14.76 -4.37 -16.30
N GLU A 140 -14.16 -3.28 -15.80
CA GLU A 140 -14.13 -2.95 -14.37
C GLU A 140 -15.53 -2.75 -13.81
N PHE A 141 -16.39 -1.99 -14.50
CA PHE A 141 -17.79 -1.80 -14.10
C PHE A 141 -18.56 -3.12 -14.00
N VAL A 142 -18.34 -4.06 -14.92
CA VAL A 142 -18.98 -5.38 -14.88
C VAL A 142 -18.56 -6.16 -13.66
N ILE A 143 -17.26 -6.19 -13.35
CA ILE A 143 -16.76 -6.91 -12.19
C ILE A 143 -17.26 -6.25 -10.89
N ALA A 144 -17.18 -4.92 -10.78
CA ALA A 144 -17.67 -4.17 -9.62
C ALA A 144 -19.17 -4.40 -9.36
N ALA A 145 -19.99 -4.44 -10.43
CA ALA A 145 -21.42 -4.75 -10.31
C ALA A 145 -21.66 -6.18 -9.79
N VAL A 146 -20.87 -7.15 -10.24
CA VAL A 146 -20.97 -8.54 -9.76
C VAL A 146 -20.42 -8.68 -8.33
N HIS A 147 -19.35 -7.96 -7.98
CA HIS A 147 -18.82 -7.87 -6.62
C HIS A 147 -19.88 -7.36 -5.64
N GLY A 148 -20.46 -6.19 -5.92
CA GLY A 148 -21.53 -5.66 -5.07
C GLY A 148 -22.76 -6.57 -4.97
N PHE A 149 -23.03 -7.40 -5.99
CA PHE A 149 -24.08 -8.41 -5.90
C PHE A 149 -23.72 -9.55 -4.95
N VAL A 150 -22.47 -10.00 -4.95
CA VAL A 150 -21.97 -11.04 -4.02
C VAL A 150 -21.95 -10.51 -2.59
N ASP A 151 -21.51 -9.26 -2.37
CA ASP A 151 -21.56 -8.59 -1.06
C ASP A 151 -22.99 -8.53 -0.53
N PHE A 152 -23.93 -8.09 -1.37
CA PHE A 152 -25.35 -8.09 -1.03
C PHE A 152 -25.85 -9.48 -0.57
N LEU A 153 -25.42 -10.55 -1.23
CA LEU A 153 -25.82 -11.90 -0.85
C LEU A 153 -25.21 -12.31 0.50
N GLY A 154 -23.95 -11.93 0.78
CA GLY A 154 -23.27 -12.13 2.05
C GLY A 154 -23.93 -11.35 3.20
N ASP A 155 -24.02 -10.03 3.06
CA ASP A 155 -24.53 -9.10 4.07
C ASP A 155 -25.98 -9.37 4.47
N THR A 156 -26.77 -9.92 3.55
CA THR A 156 -28.20 -10.18 3.79
C THR A 156 -28.53 -11.63 4.13
N ASP A 157 -27.51 -12.45 4.43
CA ASP A 157 -27.63 -13.88 4.74
C ASP A 157 -28.39 -14.66 3.64
N ARG A 158 -28.23 -14.24 2.38
CA ARG A 158 -28.90 -14.87 1.22
C ARG A 158 -28.01 -15.85 0.49
N TRP A 159 -26.70 -15.83 0.74
CA TRP A 159 -25.76 -16.81 0.23
C TRP A 159 -26.12 -18.22 0.71
N SER A 160 -26.23 -19.18 -0.21
CA SER A 160 -26.58 -20.57 0.05
C SER A 160 -25.42 -21.56 -0.16
N GLY A 161 -24.26 -21.06 -0.63
CA GLY A 161 -23.00 -21.81 -0.65
C GLY A 161 -22.35 -21.93 0.74
N SER A 162 -21.17 -22.54 0.80
CA SER A 162 -20.35 -22.49 2.02
C SER A 162 -19.70 -21.12 2.19
N THR A 163 -19.25 -20.80 3.41
CA THR A 163 -18.45 -19.59 3.69
C THR A 163 -17.13 -19.60 2.92
N GLU A 164 -16.49 -20.77 2.80
CA GLU A 164 -15.30 -20.97 1.96
C GLU A 164 -15.59 -20.62 0.49
N GLN A 165 -16.73 -21.07 -0.05
CA GLN A 165 -17.12 -20.77 -1.42
C GLN A 165 -17.44 -19.28 -1.64
N LEU A 166 -17.95 -18.59 -0.62
CA LEU A 166 -18.15 -17.13 -0.70
C LEU A 166 -16.81 -16.40 -0.77
N ALA A 167 -15.85 -16.79 0.08
CA ALA A 167 -14.50 -16.25 0.08
C ALA A 167 -13.81 -16.47 -1.28
N ASP A 168 -13.85 -17.69 -1.82
CA ASP A 168 -13.26 -18.00 -3.14
C ASP A 168 -13.83 -17.14 -4.28
N VAL A 169 -15.12 -16.78 -4.20
CA VAL A 169 -15.79 -15.93 -5.20
C VAL A 169 -15.39 -14.47 -5.04
N ILE A 170 -15.30 -13.97 -3.80
CA ILE A 170 -14.84 -12.62 -3.50
C ILE A 170 -13.38 -12.46 -3.95
N ASP A 171 -12.50 -13.41 -3.58
CA ASP A 171 -11.09 -13.42 -3.96
C ASP A 171 -10.90 -13.41 -5.48
N LEU A 172 -11.71 -14.19 -6.21
CA LEU A 172 -11.74 -14.17 -7.67
C LEU A 172 -12.10 -12.78 -8.22
N LEU A 173 -13.14 -12.15 -7.68
CA LEU A 173 -13.65 -10.86 -8.20
C LEU A 173 -12.66 -9.73 -7.91
N ASN A 174 -12.05 -9.73 -6.73
CA ASN A 174 -10.95 -8.83 -6.39
C ASN A 174 -9.80 -9.00 -7.39
N GLY A 175 -9.30 -10.24 -7.55
CA GLY A 175 -8.23 -10.52 -8.49
C GLY A 175 -8.53 -10.11 -9.95
N LEU A 176 -9.80 -10.06 -10.35
CA LEU A 176 -10.23 -9.58 -11.67
C LEU A 176 -10.34 -8.06 -11.78
N LEU A 177 -10.68 -7.33 -10.71
CA LEU A 177 -10.73 -5.86 -10.70
C LEU A 177 -9.37 -5.20 -10.89
N GLY A 178 -8.29 -5.98 -10.92
CA GLY A 178 -6.96 -5.39 -10.78
C GLY A 178 -6.74 -4.83 -9.37
N GLU A 179 -7.69 -5.01 -8.44
CA GLU A 179 -7.39 -5.37 -7.06
C GLU A 179 -6.73 -6.75 -7.08
N ALA A 180 -5.57 -6.83 -7.77
CA ALA A 180 -4.71 -7.98 -7.82
C ALA A 180 -4.71 -8.58 -6.42
N ASP A 181 -4.65 -9.92 -6.33
CA ASP A 181 -3.93 -10.59 -5.24
C ASP A 181 -2.96 -9.56 -4.71
N ASP A 182 -3.24 -9.01 -3.52
CA ASP A 182 -2.49 -7.88 -2.99
C ASP A 182 -1.07 -8.31 -3.24
N PHE A 183 -0.36 -7.66 -4.18
CA PHE A 183 1.07 -7.85 -4.32
C PHE A 183 1.63 -7.09 -3.12
N SER A 184 1.15 -7.46 -1.93
CA SER A 184 1.82 -7.49 -0.67
C SER A 184 3.13 -8.15 -1.01
N LEU A 185 4.08 -7.28 -1.35
CA LEU A 185 5.50 -7.56 -1.40
C LEU A 185 5.97 -8.21 -0.09
N VAL A 186 5.12 -8.15 0.93
CA VAL A 186 5.35 -8.60 2.29
C VAL A 186 4.14 -9.40 2.77
N ASP A 187 4.37 -10.65 3.14
CA ASP A 187 3.37 -11.45 3.87
C ASP A 187 3.19 -10.87 5.27
N VAL A 188 1.99 -10.38 5.59
CA VAL A 188 1.69 -9.74 6.88
C VAL A 188 1.38 -10.83 7.91
N PRO A 189 2.21 -11.03 8.95
CA PRO A 189 1.98 -12.07 9.93
C PRO A 189 0.70 -11.81 10.72
N VAL A 190 -0.09 -12.86 10.95
CA VAL A 190 -1.25 -12.80 11.83
C VAL A 190 -0.79 -12.70 13.29
N VAL A 191 -0.95 -11.53 13.89
CA VAL A 191 -0.67 -11.25 15.31
C VAL A 191 -1.97 -10.89 16.00
N SER A 192 -2.20 -11.37 17.22
CA SER A 192 -3.40 -11.01 17.98
C SER A 192 -3.39 -9.52 18.35
N ASP A 193 -4.56 -8.89 18.45
CA ASP A 193 -4.67 -7.47 18.79
C ASP A 193 -4.01 -7.14 20.14
N ASP A 194 -4.12 -8.03 21.13
CA ASP A 194 -3.51 -7.85 22.45
C ASP A 194 -1.97 -7.89 22.37
N ASP A 195 -1.40 -8.86 21.64
CA ASP A 195 0.05 -8.97 21.44
C ASP A 195 0.58 -7.79 20.63
N ALA A 196 -0.14 -7.40 19.57
CA ALA A 196 0.21 -6.25 18.76
C ALA A 196 0.19 -4.97 19.61
N LEU A 197 -0.89 -4.71 20.36
CA LEU A 197 -1.01 -3.54 21.23
C LEU A 197 0.11 -3.48 22.27
N GLN A 198 0.50 -4.63 22.83
CA GLN A 198 1.64 -4.70 23.73
C GLN A 198 2.93 -4.24 23.03
N VAL A 199 3.24 -4.80 21.85
CA VAL A 199 4.42 -4.41 21.06
C VAL A 199 4.41 -2.92 20.75
N PHE A 200 3.29 -2.38 20.24
CA PHE A 200 3.17 -0.95 19.92
C PHE A 200 3.34 -0.07 21.18
N SER A 201 2.78 -0.47 22.32
CA SER A 201 2.91 0.28 23.58
C SER A 201 4.35 0.30 24.13
N GLU A 202 5.15 -0.71 23.78
CA GLU A 202 6.56 -0.80 24.16
C GLU A 202 7.50 -0.03 23.22
N LEU A 203 7.03 0.43 22.05
CA LEU A 203 7.86 1.18 21.11
C LEU A 203 8.35 2.50 21.70
N PRO A 204 9.66 2.79 21.63
CA PRO A 204 10.20 4.10 22.01
C PRO A 204 9.49 5.25 21.29
N LEU A 205 9.14 5.08 20.01
CA LEU A 205 8.37 6.07 19.26
C LEU A 205 7.03 6.40 19.93
N VAL A 206 6.21 5.39 20.21
CA VAL A 206 4.86 5.56 20.80
C VAL A 206 4.95 6.20 22.19
N GLN A 207 5.92 5.78 23.01
CA GLN A 207 6.13 6.36 24.34
C GLN A 207 6.54 7.84 24.27
N ARG A 208 7.44 8.20 23.37
CA ARG A 208 7.90 9.58 23.16
C ARG A 208 6.79 10.46 22.58
N THR A 209 5.99 9.94 21.64
CA THR A 209 4.81 10.61 21.10
C THR A 209 3.74 10.82 22.16
N THR A 210 3.51 9.82 23.02
CA THR A 210 2.61 9.96 24.18
C THR A 210 3.08 11.07 25.11
N ALA A 211 4.38 11.14 25.40
CA ALA A 211 4.97 12.20 26.20
C ALA A 211 4.84 13.59 25.51
N LEU A 212 4.96 13.65 24.19
CA LEU A 212 4.74 14.87 23.42
C LEU A 212 3.27 15.32 23.50
N LEU A 213 2.30 14.42 23.32
CA LEU A 213 0.87 14.73 23.45
C LEU A 213 0.52 15.22 24.86
N GLN A 214 1.07 14.59 25.91
CA GLN A 214 0.91 15.05 27.29
C GLN A 214 1.56 16.42 27.51
N TRP A 215 2.73 16.67 26.92
CA TRP A 215 3.37 17.97 26.97
C TRP A 215 2.53 19.05 26.30
N ILE A 216 1.88 18.73 25.16
CA ILE A 216 0.97 19.65 24.47
C ILE A 216 -0.15 20.10 25.41
N GLY A 217 -0.73 19.18 26.18
CA GLY A 217 -1.83 19.47 27.10
C GLY A 217 -3.04 20.02 26.35
N ASP A 218 -3.71 21.05 26.87
CA ASP A 218 -4.89 21.62 26.21
C ASP A 218 -4.58 22.29 24.87
N ALA A 219 -3.42 22.96 24.77
CA ALA A 219 -2.98 23.66 23.56
C ALA A 219 -1.52 24.11 23.65
N LYS A 220 -0.82 24.15 22.50
CA LYS A 220 0.49 24.80 22.35
C LYS A 220 0.48 25.90 21.30
N PRO A 221 1.14 27.05 21.55
CA PRO A 221 1.27 28.09 20.55
C PRO A 221 2.16 27.63 19.40
N VAL A 222 1.72 27.87 18.17
CA VAL A 222 2.48 27.61 16.94
C VAL A 222 2.65 28.89 16.13
N THR A 223 3.55 28.86 15.15
CA THR A 223 3.68 29.88 14.10
C THR A 223 2.52 29.76 13.10
N ALA A 224 2.39 30.73 12.19
CA ALA A 224 1.39 30.68 11.11
C ALA A 224 1.59 29.47 10.17
N THR A 225 2.82 28.94 10.09
CA THR A 225 3.15 27.73 9.32
C THR A 225 2.86 26.44 10.08
N GLY A 226 2.32 26.52 11.30
CA GLY A 226 2.03 25.34 12.14
C GLY A 226 3.22 24.80 12.93
N ALA A 227 4.40 25.40 12.81
CA ALA A 227 5.59 24.97 13.55
C ALA A 227 5.57 25.46 15.00
N LEU A 228 6.23 24.71 15.90
CA LEU A 228 6.43 25.16 17.27
C LEU A 228 7.18 26.50 17.32
N ARG A 229 6.82 27.34 18.30
CA ARG A 229 7.57 28.56 18.58
C ARG A 229 8.96 28.19 19.08
N THR A 230 9.96 29.00 18.74
CA THR A 230 11.38 28.73 19.08
C THR A 230 11.60 28.42 20.56
N LYS A 231 10.92 29.14 21.47
CA LYS A 231 11.02 28.91 22.92
C LYS A 231 10.52 27.52 23.38
N ASP A 232 9.68 26.87 22.59
CA ASP A 232 9.01 25.62 22.93
C ASP A 232 9.72 24.39 22.31
N ILE A 233 10.64 24.60 21.37
CA ILE A 233 11.38 23.53 20.68
C ILE A 233 12.18 22.68 21.66
N GLU A 234 12.88 23.28 22.62
CA GLU A 234 13.72 22.56 23.60
C GLU A 234 12.89 21.57 24.43
N ALA A 235 11.73 22.01 24.92
CA ALA A 235 10.86 21.17 25.74
C ALA A 235 10.21 20.04 24.91
N ALA A 236 9.77 20.32 23.69
CA ALA A 236 9.20 19.31 22.80
C ALA A 236 10.24 18.27 22.36
N ALA A 237 11.45 18.72 22.04
CA ALA A 237 12.56 17.83 21.65
C ALA A 237 13.00 16.93 22.82
N ALA A 238 12.91 17.42 24.06
CA ALA A 238 13.19 16.62 25.25
C ALA A 238 12.24 15.41 25.40
N CYS A 239 11.00 15.47 24.88
CA CYS A 239 10.10 14.31 24.84
C CYS A 239 10.68 13.15 24.02
N PHE A 240 11.55 13.44 23.05
CA PHE A 240 12.26 12.45 22.24
C PHE A 240 13.70 12.16 22.72
N GLY A 241 14.08 12.69 23.88
CA GLY A 241 15.44 12.57 24.41
C GLY A 241 16.49 13.36 23.62
N LEU A 242 16.07 14.36 22.84
CA LEU A 242 16.96 15.21 22.06
C LEU A 242 17.37 16.45 22.89
N THR A 243 18.64 16.83 22.80
CA THR A 243 19.17 18.02 23.48
C THR A 243 19.42 19.11 22.45
N VAL A 244 18.46 20.01 22.29
CA VAL A 244 18.53 21.15 21.35
C VAL A 244 17.95 22.39 22.00
N ARG A 245 18.42 23.57 21.59
CA ARG A 245 17.89 24.85 22.05
C ARG A 245 17.31 25.63 20.88
N GLY A 246 16.10 26.14 21.02
CA GLY A 246 15.57 27.10 20.06
C GLY A 246 16.28 28.44 20.16
N GLY A 247 16.79 28.97 19.06
CA GLY A 247 17.41 30.29 19.03
C GLY A 247 18.01 30.66 17.67
N PRO A 248 18.64 31.84 17.56
CA PRO A 248 19.39 32.18 16.36
C PRO A 248 20.55 31.20 16.19
N LYS A 249 20.63 30.56 15.02
CA LYS A 249 21.75 29.67 14.61
C LYS A 249 23.10 30.26 14.99
N GLN A 250 23.82 29.60 15.90
CA GLN A 250 25.20 29.92 16.21
C GLN A 250 26.13 29.37 15.11
N ALA A 251 27.09 30.19 14.69
CA ALA A 251 28.08 29.76 13.70
C ALA A 251 28.96 28.63 14.29
N GLY A 252 29.05 27.50 13.60
CA GLY A 252 29.86 26.35 14.01
C GLY A 252 29.24 25.43 15.07
N ALA A 253 27.96 25.59 15.41
CA ALA A 253 27.29 24.65 16.29
C ALA A 253 27.15 23.26 15.64
N PRO A 254 27.37 22.17 16.39
CA PRO A 254 27.12 20.82 15.90
C PRO A 254 25.64 20.61 15.54
N GLN A 255 25.37 19.64 14.67
CA GLN A 255 24.02 19.28 14.24
C GLN A 255 23.20 18.74 15.43
N ALA A 256 21.88 18.94 15.40
CA ALA A 256 20.97 18.43 16.42
C ALA A 256 21.12 16.91 16.57
N GLY A 257 21.34 16.41 17.79
CA GLY A 257 21.54 14.98 18.06
C GLY A 257 21.52 14.66 19.56
N LYS A 258 21.72 13.38 19.89
CA LYS A 258 21.86 12.92 21.28
C LYS A 258 23.22 13.36 21.83
N GLY A 259 23.23 14.36 22.70
CA GLY A 259 24.47 14.94 23.23
C GLY A 259 25.23 13.98 24.16
N ARG A 260 26.55 13.82 23.94
CA ARG A 260 27.49 13.51 25.02
C ARG A 260 27.70 14.79 25.84
N SER A 261 27.83 14.67 27.17
CA SER A 261 27.74 15.79 28.13
C SER A 261 28.79 16.92 27.99
N GLU A 262 29.70 16.84 27.01
CA GLU A 262 30.80 17.80 26.83
C GLU A 262 30.66 18.68 25.58
N GLN A 263 29.72 18.40 24.67
CA GLN A 263 29.51 19.24 23.48
C GLN A 263 28.50 20.38 23.74
N PRO A 264 28.70 21.56 23.12
CA PRO A 264 27.73 22.65 23.22
C PRO A 264 26.38 22.24 22.63
N VAL A 265 25.29 22.55 23.34
CA VAL A 265 23.91 22.24 22.91
C VAL A 265 23.62 22.92 21.56
N PRO A 266 23.26 22.17 20.51
CA PRO A 266 22.88 22.71 19.20
C PRO A 266 21.77 23.76 19.29
N THR A 267 21.89 24.85 18.54
CA THR A 267 20.85 25.88 18.44
C THR A 267 20.13 25.82 17.10
N VAL A 268 18.79 25.76 17.14
CA VAL A 268 17.93 25.61 15.95
C VAL A 268 16.94 26.76 15.83
N ARG A 269 16.66 27.21 14.60
CA ARG A 269 15.74 28.33 14.33
C ARG A 269 14.29 27.88 14.20
N SER A 270 14.10 26.63 13.77
CA SER A 270 12.80 26.03 13.50
C SER A 270 12.77 24.60 14.00
N MET A 271 11.57 24.11 14.36
CA MET A 271 11.34 22.71 14.69
C MET A 271 11.72 21.78 13.52
N TYR A 272 11.57 22.25 12.27
CA TYR A 272 11.95 21.50 11.07
C TYR A 272 13.47 21.27 10.93
N GLU A 273 14.31 21.95 11.72
CA GLU A 273 15.75 21.66 11.81
C GLU A 273 16.06 20.50 12.77
N VAL A 274 15.03 19.89 13.38
CA VAL A 274 15.11 18.72 14.27
C VAL A 274 14.32 17.57 13.64
N PRO A 275 14.93 16.76 12.75
CA PRO A 275 14.20 15.85 11.86
C PRO A 275 13.20 14.94 12.57
N LEU A 276 13.62 14.23 13.63
CA LEU A 276 12.73 13.33 14.38
C LEU A 276 11.51 14.04 14.98
N LEU A 277 11.69 15.26 15.51
CA LEU A 277 10.60 16.04 16.07
C LEU A 277 9.67 16.55 14.95
N ALA A 278 10.23 16.96 13.81
CA ALA A 278 9.46 17.39 12.65
C ALA A 278 8.60 16.25 12.09
N GLN A 279 9.18 15.06 11.91
CA GLN A 279 8.51 13.85 11.42
C GLN A 279 7.38 13.42 12.35
N ALA A 280 7.63 13.38 13.67
CA ALA A 280 6.60 13.04 14.65
C ALA A 280 5.47 14.08 14.70
N TRP A 281 5.80 15.37 14.61
CA TRP A 281 4.81 16.45 14.58
C TRP A 281 3.93 16.39 13.33
N GLU A 282 4.52 16.08 12.18
CA GLU A 282 3.79 15.88 10.93
C GLU A 282 2.89 14.64 11.00
N ALA A 283 3.39 13.52 11.50
CA ALA A 283 2.60 12.31 11.70
C ALA A 283 1.39 12.55 12.61
N LEU A 284 1.58 13.27 13.74
CA LEU A 284 0.49 13.68 14.63
C LEU A 284 -0.57 14.54 13.91
N ALA A 285 -0.16 15.39 12.97
CA ALA A 285 -1.07 16.25 12.22
C ALA A 285 -1.82 15.46 11.14
N ARG A 286 -1.14 14.55 10.42
CA ARG A 286 -1.74 13.71 9.37
C ARG A 286 -2.72 12.68 9.92
N THR A 287 -2.46 12.18 11.12
CA THR A 287 -3.38 11.30 11.87
C THR A 287 -4.48 12.03 12.62
N GLU A 288 -4.54 13.36 12.48
CA GLU A 288 -5.46 14.21 13.23
C GLU A 288 -5.37 14.08 14.76
N LEU A 289 -4.36 13.40 15.32
CA LEU A 289 -4.12 13.34 16.77
C LEU A 289 -3.92 14.74 17.35
N ILE A 290 -3.43 15.68 16.53
CA ILE A 290 -3.48 17.12 16.80
C ILE A 290 -4.16 17.87 15.67
N LYS A 291 -4.89 18.92 16.01
CA LYS A 291 -5.40 19.92 15.08
C LYS A 291 -4.53 21.17 15.14
N ILE A 292 -3.91 21.52 14.01
CA ILE A 292 -3.10 22.73 13.88
C ILE A 292 -3.96 23.87 13.33
N SER A 293 -4.09 24.94 14.08
CA SER A 293 -4.67 26.22 13.65
C SER A 293 -3.56 27.26 13.46
N PRO A 294 -3.84 28.45 12.87
CA PRO A 294 -2.81 29.46 12.62
C PRO A 294 -2.02 29.94 13.84
N THR A 295 -2.54 29.72 15.06
CA THR A 295 -1.91 30.20 16.30
C THR A 295 -1.69 29.12 17.36
N LYS A 296 -2.34 27.97 17.25
CA LYS A 296 -2.22 26.88 18.25
C LYS A 296 -2.38 25.48 17.64
N ALA A 297 -1.68 24.51 18.21
CA ALA A 297 -1.96 23.10 18.05
C ALA A 297 -2.71 22.59 19.29
N VAL A 298 -3.75 21.78 19.09
CA VAL A 298 -4.64 21.26 20.13
C VAL A 298 -4.84 19.76 19.90
N PRO A 299 -4.73 18.88 20.91
CA PRO A 299 -5.05 17.47 20.74
C PRO A 299 -6.51 17.26 20.33
N SER A 300 -6.78 16.32 19.46
CA SER A 300 -8.15 15.96 19.04
C SER A 300 -8.72 14.85 19.95
N PRO A 301 -10.00 14.48 19.80
CA PRO A 301 -10.54 13.29 20.48
C PRO A 301 -9.77 11.99 20.20
N ALA A 302 -9.20 11.83 18.99
CA ALA A 302 -8.39 10.66 18.63
C ALA A 302 -7.15 10.52 19.54
N SER A 303 -6.60 11.63 20.04
CA SER A 303 -5.49 11.59 21.00
C SER A 303 -5.84 10.86 22.31
N ALA A 304 -7.10 10.93 22.76
CA ALA A 304 -7.54 10.20 23.95
C ALA A 304 -7.67 8.69 23.67
N VAL A 305 -8.12 8.32 22.47
CA VAL A 305 -8.19 6.92 22.02
C VAL A 305 -6.78 6.33 21.87
N PHE A 306 -5.87 7.05 21.23
CA PHE A 306 -4.45 6.70 21.12
C PHE A 306 -3.80 6.42 22.50
N GLN A 307 -4.14 7.24 23.50
CA GLN A 307 -3.55 7.12 24.84
C GLN A 307 -4.21 6.03 25.70
N ALA A 308 -5.53 5.89 25.64
CA ALA A 308 -6.29 5.13 26.63
C ALA A 308 -7.59 4.50 26.08
N GLY A 309 -7.72 4.35 24.77
CA GLY A 309 -8.82 3.63 24.13
C GLY A 309 -8.86 2.14 24.53
N ASN A 310 -9.95 1.45 24.16
CA ASN A 310 -9.99 0.00 24.25
C ASN A 310 -8.96 -0.63 23.28
N THR A 311 -8.71 -1.94 23.40
CA THR A 311 -7.65 -2.62 22.64
C THR A 311 -7.74 -2.34 21.13
N SER A 312 -8.92 -2.52 20.53
CA SER A 312 -9.11 -2.43 19.09
C SER A 312 -8.95 -0.99 18.59
N ASP A 313 -9.70 -0.04 19.16
CA ASP A 313 -9.65 1.36 18.74
C ASP A 313 -8.25 1.96 18.96
N ARG A 314 -7.59 1.60 20.08
CA ARG A 314 -6.25 2.11 20.38
C ARG A 314 -5.20 1.53 19.43
N LEU A 315 -5.32 0.24 19.07
CA LEU A 315 -4.42 -0.38 18.12
C LEU A 315 -4.54 0.25 16.73
N GLU A 316 -5.75 0.54 16.28
CA GLU A 316 -6.01 1.24 15.01
C GLU A 316 -5.30 2.61 14.96
N GLU A 317 -5.45 3.43 16.00
CA GLU A 317 -4.77 4.72 16.11
C GLU A 317 -3.24 4.61 16.17
N LEU A 318 -2.71 3.55 16.81
CA LEU A 318 -1.27 3.30 16.90
C LEU A 318 -0.68 2.87 15.55
N VAL A 319 -1.37 1.97 14.83
CA VAL A 319 -1.00 1.54 13.48
C VAL A 319 -1.01 2.75 12.56
N PHE A 320 -2.10 3.51 12.53
CA PHE A 320 -2.22 4.67 11.65
C PHE A 320 -1.14 5.73 11.94
N PHE A 321 -0.81 5.95 13.22
CA PHE A 321 0.29 6.84 13.59
C PHE A 321 1.65 6.35 13.11
N VAL A 322 1.96 5.06 13.25
CA VAL A 322 3.23 4.50 12.78
C VAL A 322 3.34 4.55 11.25
N ASP A 323 2.24 4.31 10.53
CA ASP A 323 2.17 4.44 9.07
C ASP A 323 2.53 5.87 8.63
N GLN A 324 1.87 6.87 9.23
CA GLN A 324 2.14 8.27 8.90
C GLN A 324 3.53 8.73 9.35
N PHE A 325 4.07 8.16 10.43
CA PHE A 325 5.45 8.41 10.85
C PHE A 325 6.46 7.84 9.87
N LEU A 326 6.25 6.62 9.38
CA LEU A 326 7.08 5.99 8.35
C LEU A 326 7.05 6.82 7.06
N ALA A 327 5.86 7.22 6.60
CA ALA A 327 5.69 8.07 5.44
C ALA A 327 6.43 9.41 5.60
N ALA A 328 6.24 10.12 6.72
CA ALA A 328 6.96 11.38 6.98
C ALA A 328 8.48 11.18 7.11
N SER A 329 8.92 10.03 7.63
CA SER A 329 10.33 9.77 7.87
C SER A 329 11.09 9.35 6.62
N VAL A 330 10.45 8.64 5.69
CA VAL A 330 11.10 8.04 4.51
C VAL A 330 10.67 8.72 3.21
N LEU A 331 9.38 9.00 3.04
CA LEU A 331 8.83 9.60 1.82
C LEU A 331 8.81 11.14 1.88
N GLY A 332 9.07 11.74 3.05
CA GLY A 332 9.15 13.18 3.26
C GLY A 332 10.45 13.84 2.75
N TYR A 333 10.99 13.38 1.61
CA TYR A 333 12.22 13.92 1.02
C TYR A 333 11.99 15.20 0.21
N ASP A 334 13.06 15.98 0.03
CA ASP A 334 13.07 17.17 -0.80
C ASP A 334 13.23 16.80 -2.29
N PRO A 335 12.22 17.02 -3.16
CA PRO A 335 12.32 16.69 -4.58
C PRO A 335 13.35 17.55 -5.32
N GLU A 336 13.77 18.69 -4.77
CA GLU A 336 14.88 19.50 -5.32
C GLU A 336 16.24 18.83 -5.12
N GLN A 337 16.31 17.76 -4.31
CA GLN A 337 17.49 16.96 -4.03
C GLN A 337 17.32 15.53 -4.55
N PRO A 338 17.65 15.25 -5.83
CA PRO A 338 17.39 13.96 -6.47
C PRO A 338 18.09 12.74 -5.84
N TRP A 339 19.03 12.97 -4.92
CA TRP A 339 19.69 11.89 -4.19
C TRP A 339 18.85 11.42 -3.00
N GLU A 340 17.95 12.26 -2.46
CA GLU A 340 17.11 11.90 -1.31
C GLU A 340 16.07 10.86 -1.68
N VAL A 341 15.46 10.93 -2.88
CA VAL A 341 14.56 9.87 -3.37
C VAL A 341 15.26 8.51 -3.47
N LEU A 342 16.56 8.49 -3.79
CA LEU A 342 17.34 7.25 -3.84
C LEU A 342 17.63 6.69 -2.46
N VAL A 343 17.85 7.58 -1.47
CA VAL A 343 17.96 7.17 -0.07
C VAL A 343 16.62 6.62 0.41
N ALA A 344 15.51 7.31 0.14
CA ALA A 344 14.16 6.88 0.46
C ALA A 344 13.83 5.51 -0.16
N ALA A 345 14.09 5.34 -1.46
CA ALA A 345 13.91 4.08 -2.18
C ALA A 345 14.76 2.96 -1.56
N THR A 346 15.99 3.27 -1.16
CA THR A 346 16.88 2.31 -0.50
C THR A 346 16.34 1.88 0.86
N VAL A 347 15.91 2.84 1.69
CA VAL A 347 15.36 2.57 3.02
C VAL A 347 14.05 1.78 2.92
N ALA A 348 13.11 2.20 2.06
CA ALA A 348 11.85 1.51 1.82
C ALA A 348 12.07 0.07 1.34
N SER A 349 12.97 -0.14 0.37
CA SER A 349 13.36 -1.48 -0.11
C SER A 349 13.88 -2.38 1.01
N ILE A 350 14.70 -1.83 1.91
CA ILE A 350 15.24 -2.58 3.05
C ILE A 350 14.16 -2.90 4.07
N LEU A 351 13.25 -1.97 4.35
CA LEU A 351 12.12 -2.20 5.28
C LEU A 351 11.16 -3.28 4.75
N LEU A 352 10.83 -3.24 3.45
CA LEU A 352 10.04 -4.28 2.80
C LEU A 352 10.72 -5.65 2.91
N ALA A 353 12.01 -5.74 2.54
CA ALA A 353 12.76 -7.00 2.65
C ALA A 353 12.93 -7.48 4.11
N ALA A 354 13.13 -6.56 5.05
CA ALA A 354 13.26 -6.82 6.49
C ALA A 354 11.96 -7.29 7.15
N SER A 355 10.84 -7.18 6.43
CA SER A 355 9.54 -7.66 6.86
C SER A 355 9.23 -9.09 6.36
N SER A 356 10.12 -9.67 5.54
CA SER A 356 9.99 -11.06 5.06
C SER A 356 10.45 -12.11 6.08
N GLU A 357 10.14 -13.39 5.82
CA GLU A 357 10.61 -14.52 6.62
C GLU A 357 12.15 -14.67 6.62
N ASP A 358 12.83 -14.26 5.55
CA ASP A 358 14.29 -14.28 5.40
C ASP A 358 14.85 -12.85 5.29
N PRO A 359 14.87 -12.11 6.42
CA PRO A 359 15.32 -10.72 6.43
C PRO A 359 16.77 -10.61 5.97
N PRO A 360 17.15 -9.52 5.29
CA PRO A 360 18.44 -9.47 4.65
C PRO A 360 19.56 -9.13 5.65
N ARG A 361 20.77 -9.64 5.38
CA ARG A 361 21.95 -9.41 6.23
C ARG A 361 22.48 -7.99 6.11
N THR A 362 22.94 -7.43 7.23
CA THR A 362 23.46 -6.05 7.27
C THR A 362 24.76 -5.88 6.46
N ASP A 363 25.56 -6.94 6.33
CA ASP A 363 26.80 -6.92 5.55
C ASP A 363 26.59 -6.99 4.03
N SER A 364 25.48 -7.57 3.56
CA SER A 364 25.26 -7.82 2.13
C SER A 364 24.42 -6.77 1.42
N VAL A 365 23.46 -6.15 2.12
CA VAL A 365 22.44 -5.26 1.53
C VAL A 365 23.02 -4.01 0.89
N LEU A 366 24.19 -3.57 1.36
CA LEU A 366 24.81 -2.30 0.99
C LEU A 366 26.23 -2.48 0.45
N ASP A 367 26.59 -3.66 -0.05
CA ASP A 367 27.93 -3.89 -0.61
C ASP A 367 27.98 -3.42 -2.07
N PRO A 368 28.84 -2.46 -2.44
CA PRO A 368 28.98 -2.03 -3.83
C PRO A 368 29.38 -3.20 -4.73
N ARG A 369 28.80 -3.27 -5.94
CA ARG A 369 29.16 -4.30 -6.92
C ARG A 369 30.66 -4.33 -7.21
N THR A 370 31.19 -5.54 -7.33
CA THR A 370 32.53 -5.80 -7.84
C THR A 370 32.67 -5.19 -9.25
N GLY A 371 33.55 -4.21 -9.41
CA GLY A 371 33.86 -3.59 -10.71
C GLY A 371 33.46 -2.11 -10.87
N ALA A 372 32.80 -1.48 -9.91
CA ALA A 372 32.48 -0.05 -9.97
C ALA A 372 33.75 0.83 -10.02
N SER A 373 33.71 1.96 -10.72
CA SER A 373 34.78 2.96 -10.73
C SER A 373 34.97 3.63 -9.34
N PRO A 374 36.13 4.25 -9.06
CA PRO A 374 36.34 4.91 -7.75
C PRO A 374 35.33 6.01 -7.42
N GLU A 375 34.87 6.78 -8.42
CA GLU A 375 33.87 7.85 -8.24
C GLU A 375 32.48 7.29 -7.94
N GLU A 376 32.08 6.23 -8.66
CA GLU A 376 30.83 5.50 -8.39
C GLU A 376 30.84 4.89 -6.98
N ARG A 377 31.96 4.29 -6.57
CA ARG A 377 32.10 3.77 -5.20
C ARG A 377 31.92 4.86 -4.16
N ALA A 378 32.57 6.01 -4.31
CA ALA A 378 32.43 7.11 -3.37
C ALA A 378 30.97 7.63 -3.27
N THR A 379 30.27 7.66 -4.40
CA THR A 379 28.85 8.05 -4.45
C THR A 379 27.96 7.02 -3.75
N VAL A 380 28.16 5.72 -4.04
CA VAL A 380 27.43 4.62 -3.41
C VAL A 380 27.68 4.57 -1.90
N GLU A 381 28.93 4.78 -1.45
CA GLU A 381 29.26 4.84 -0.03
C GLU A 381 28.58 6.02 0.68
N SER A 382 28.44 7.17 -0.01
CA SER A 382 27.72 8.32 0.55
C SER A 382 26.21 8.05 0.69
N LEU A 383 25.59 7.45 -0.34
CA LEU A 383 24.18 7.02 -0.31
C LEU A 383 23.93 5.97 0.77
N LYS A 384 24.83 4.98 0.87
CA LYS A 384 24.81 3.95 1.91
C LYS A 384 24.87 4.57 3.30
N ALA A 385 25.79 5.51 3.53
CA ALA A 385 25.91 6.18 4.81
C ALA A 385 24.63 6.95 5.18
N ALA A 386 24.01 7.63 4.22
CA ALA A 386 22.74 8.32 4.41
C ALA A 386 21.58 7.35 4.73
N ALA A 387 21.41 6.28 3.95
CA ALA A 387 20.39 5.26 4.20
C ALA A 387 20.59 4.56 5.56
N MET A 388 21.84 4.21 5.90
CA MET A 388 22.16 3.59 7.18
C MET A 388 21.84 4.51 8.36
N HIS A 389 22.15 5.81 8.25
CA HIS A 389 21.80 6.79 9.27
C HIS A 389 20.28 6.85 9.53
N GLN A 390 19.49 6.77 8.47
CA GLN A 390 18.03 6.77 8.57
C GLN A 390 17.48 5.45 9.15
N LEU A 391 18.04 4.30 8.74
CA LEU A 391 17.70 3.00 9.32
C LEU A 391 18.04 2.94 10.82
N GLU A 392 19.20 3.48 11.23
CA GLU A 392 19.58 3.60 12.64
C GLU A 392 18.59 4.47 13.41
N ALA A 393 18.17 5.60 12.85
CA ALA A 393 17.16 6.46 13.47
C ALA A 393 15.82 5.75 13.67
N LEU A 394 15.38 4.94 12.70
CA LEU A 394 14.20 4.08 12.81
C LEU A 394 14.39 2.96 13.85
N ALA A 395 15.60 2.39 13.94
CA ALA A 395 15.89 1.39 14.95
C ALA A 395 15.89 1.95 16.38
N GLU A 396 16.36 3.19 16.57
CA GLU A 396 16.25 3.90 17.85
C GLU A 396 14.80 4.23 18.26
N GLN A 397 13.87 4.17 17.31
CA GLN A 397 12.44 4.31 17.52
C GLN A 397 11.73 2.97 17.78
N GLY A 398 12.45 1.83 17.67
CA GLY A 398 11.93 0.48 17.82
C GLY A 398 11.24 -0.07 16.57
N ILE A 399 11.28 0.66 15.45
CA ILE A 399 10.62 0.27 14.19
C ILE A 399 11.39 -0.86 13.49
N LEU A 400 12.71 -0.89 13.70
CA LEU A 400 13.63 -1.83 13.07
C LEU A 400 14.62 -2.36 14.10
N THR A 401 15.00 -3.62 14.01
CA THR A 401 16.18 -4.14 14.71
C THR A 401 17.34 -4.28 13.71
N ILE A 402 18.51 -3.77 14.08
CA ILE A 402 19.73 -3.86 13.28
C ILE A 402 20.74 -4.69 14.06
N ASP A 403 20.92 -5.95 13.66
CA ASP A 403 21.96 -6.82 14.18
C ASP A 403 22.85 -7.37 13.03
N THR A 404 23.05 -8.67 12.97
CA THR A 404 23.48 -9.38 11.76
C THR A 404 22.51 -9.23 10.57
N HIS A 405 21.23 -8.94 10.84
CA HIS A 405 20.16 -8.76 9.87
C HIS A 405 19.35 -7.49 10.17
N PHE A 406 18.64 -7.00 9.17
CA PHE A 406 17.60 -5.98 9.32
C PHE A 406 16.26 -6.66 9.57
N ARG A 407 15.60 -6.44 10.71
CA ARG A 407 14.33 -7.12 11.05
C ARG A 407 13.26 -6.13 11.51
N VAL A 408 12.10 -6.17 10.87
CA VAL A 408 10.91 -5.45 11.35
C VAL A 408 10.16 -6.36 12.33
N PRO A 409 9.77 -5.88 13.53
CA PRO A 409 8.94 -6.66 14.44
C PRO A 409 7.65 -7.14 13.75
N PRO A 410 7.19 -8.39 13.95
CA PRO A 410 6.03 -8.93 13.24
C PRO A 410 4.76 -8.05 13.31
N ALA A 411 4.48 -7.45 14.47
CA ALA A 411 3.34 -6.55 14.65
C ALA A 411 3.43 -5.24 13.83
N LEU A 412 4.63 -4.84 13.40
CA LEU A 412 4.87 -3.64 12.60
C LEU A 412 4.94 -3.92 11.09
N VAL A 413 4.94 -5.19 10.67
CA VAL A 413 5.02 -5.55 9.26
C VAL A 413 3.85 -4.94 8.47
N ARG A 414 2.65 -4.96 9.04
CA ARG A 414 1.47 -4.30 8.45
C ARG A 414 1.72 -2.81 8.18
N CYS A 415 2.42 -2.11 9.08
CA CYS A 415 2.70 -0.69 8.87
C CYS A 415 3.64 -0.43 7.69
N VAL A 416 4.63 -1.32 7.50
CA VAL A 416 5.53 -1.27 6.35
C VAL A 416 4.77 -1.56 5.07
N ALA A 417 3.91 -2.58 5.07
CA ALA A 417 3.06 -2.92 3.93
C ALA A 417 2.10 -1.77 3.57
N ASN A 418 1.38 -1.22 4.54
CA ASN A 418 0.50 -0.07 4.33
C ASN A 418 1.23 1.15 3.75
N THR A 419 2.48 1.39 4.18
CA THR A 419 3.22 2.60 3.79
C THR A 419 3.91 2.46 2.42
N TYR A 420 4.41 1.27 2.08
CA TYR A 420 5.29 1.07 0.92
C TYR A 420 4.82 -0.03 -0.05
N GLY A 421 3.74 -0.74 0.26
CA GLY A 421 3.15 -1.76 -0.62
C GLY A 421 2.35 -1.16 -1.77
N ASP A 422 1.96 0.11 -1.67
CA ASP A 422 1.24 0.82 -2.72
C ASP A 422 2.08 0.96 -4.00
N ALA A 423 1.50 0.56 -5.13
CA ALA A 423 2.17 0.58 -6.42
C ALA A 423 2.62 1.98 -6.83
N THR A 424 1.85 3.02 -6.54
CA THR A 424 2.22 4.41 -6.89
C THR A 424 3.41 4.90 -6.06
N VAL A 425 3.47 4.52 -4.78
CA VAL A 425 4.65 4.81 -3.93
C VAL A 425 5.89 4.11 -4.48
N LEU A 426 5.76 2.84 -4.89
CA LEU A 426 6.88 2.09 -5.47
C LEU A 426 7.31 2.67 -6.83
N GLU A 427 6.37 3.15 -7.65
CA GLU A 427 6.65 3.84 -8.91
C GLU A 427 7.40 5.16 -8.67
N ASP A 428 6.93 5.99 -7.72
CA ASP A 428 7.55 7.27 -7.35
C ASP A 428 8.99 7.08 -6.83
N LEU A 429 9.24 5.96 -6.14
CA LEU A 429 10.57 5.57 -5.67
C LEU A 429 11.43 4.92 -6.77
N GLY A 430 10.88 4.69 -7.97
CA GLY A 430 11.57 4.03 -9.08
C GLY A 430 11.84 2.54 -8.83
N LEU A 431 10.99 1.88 -8.05
CA LEU A 431 11.11 0.47 -7.67
C LEU A 431 10.32 -0.49 -8.58
N LEU A 432 9.26 -0.02 -9.25
CA LEU A 432 8.48 -0.83 -10.23
C LEU A 432 9.10 -0.86 -11.63
N ASP A 433 9.91 0.13 -11.97
CA ASP A 433 10.55 0.27 -13.29
C ASP A 433 11.79 -0.64 -13.40
N ILE A 434 11.58 -1.94 -13.28
CA ILE A 434 12.56 -2.94 -13.70
C ILE A 434 12.27 -3.19 -15.18
N PRO A 435 13.00 -2.56 -16.13
CA PRO A 435 12.82 -2.87 -17.53
C PRO A 435 12.92 -4.38 -17.68
N ASP A 436 11.90 -4.97 -18.31
CA ASP A 436 11.81 -6.38 -18.65
C ASP A 436 13.23 -6.90 -18.87
N LEU A 437 13.66 -7.79 -17.98
CA LEU A 437 14.89 -8.52 -18.19
C LEU A 437 14.67 -9.27 -19.50
N ASP A 438 15.11 -8.68 -20.61
CA ASP A 438 15.33 -9.35 -21.88
C ASP A 438 16.32 -10.49 -21.60
N LEU A 439 15.81 -11.59 -21.04
CA LEU A 439 16.51 -12.85 -20.83
C LEU A 439 16.73 -13.58 -22.16
N ASP A 440 16.35 -12.96 -23.28
CA ASP A 440 16.56 -13.42 -24.65
C ASP A 440 17.96 -13.06 -25.19
N SER A 441 18.94 -12.74 -24.35
CA SER A 441 20.34 -12.78 -24.77
C SER A 441 20.87 -14.23 -24.77
N GLU A 442 20.32 -15.06 -25.65
CA GLU A 442 21.05 -16.21 -26.21
C GLU A 442 22.18 -15.64 -27.09
N ASP A 443 23.29 -15.22 -26.49
CA ASP A 443 24.62 -15.17 -27.12
C ASP A 443 25.65 -14.62 -26.11
N ALA A 444 26.26 -15.52 -25.32
CA ALA A 444 27.57 -15.36 -24.70
C ALA A 444 28.21 -16.73 -24.40
#